data_AF-A0A7Z0CGI8-F1
#
_entry.id   AF-A0A7Z0CGI8-F1
#
_cell.length_a   1.000
_cell.length_b   1.000
_cell.length_c   1.000
_cell.angle_alpha   90.00
_cell.angle_beta   90.00
_cell.angle_gamma   90.00
#
_symmetry.space_group_name_H-M   'P 1'
#
loop_
_entity.id
_entity.type
_entity.pdbx_description
1 polymer ?
#
loop_
_entity_poly.entity_id
_entity_poly.type
_entity_poly.pdbx_seq_one_letter_code
_entity_poly.pdbx_strand_id
1 'polypeptide(L)'
;MPVGNLSTYRDYLDVRDVAQAYLALVASPTHQHLVYNVCSGVSIAGTEIRGRICAAMGIPMPATCADPTCYRSVDAQKVTGSSERLREEFGWAPQYALAQSIEDAVAYVADA
;
A
#
# COMPACT_ATOMS: atom_id res chain seq x y z
N MET A 1 -3.38 21.50 -7.19
CA MET A 1 -3.36 20.95 -5.81
C MET A 1 -1.91 20.74 -5.37
N PRO A 2 -1.51 21.24 -4.18
CA PRO A 2 -0.17 21.01 -3.63
C PRO A 2 0.04 19.53 -3.32
N VAL A 3 1.20 18.98 -3.70
CA VAL A 3 1.59 17.57 -3.44
C VAL A 3 3.09 17.46 -3.14
N GLY A 4 3.48 16.40 -2.42
CA GLY A 4 4.87 15.99 -2.26
C GLY A 4 5.43 15.24 -3.47
N ASN A 5 6.53 14.50 -3.27
CA ASN A 5 7.17 13.73 -4.34
C ASN A 5 6.39 12.47 -4.73
N LEU A 6 5.62 12.56 -5.82
CA LEU A 6 4.86 11.43 -6.38
C LEU A 6 5.69 10.45 -7.23
N SER A 7 6.97 10.74 -7.48
CA SER A 7 7.85 9.83 -8.23
C SER A 7 8.38 8.66 -7.41
N THR A 8 8.15 8.68 -6.09
CA THR A 8 8.58 7.61 -5.19
C THR A 8 7.69 6.38 -5.31
N TYR A 9 8.28 5.20 -5.10
CA TYR A 9 7.61 3.91 -5.19
C TYR A 9 7.40 3.31 -3.81
N ARG A 10 6.19 2.84 -3.53
CA ARG A 10 5.82 2.22 -2.25
C ARG A 10 5.11 0.89 -2.48
N ASP A 11 5.35 -0.05 -1.58
CA ASP A 11 4.64 -1.32 -1.49
C ASP A 11 3.31 -1.10 -0.75
N TYR A 12 2.21 -1.14 -1.50
CA TYR A 12 0.87 -0.95 -0.96
C TYR A 12 0.20 -2.30 -0.77
N LEU A 13 -0.53 -2.44 0.34
CA LEU A 13 -1.25 -3.65 0.70
C LEU A 13 -2.60 -3.29 1.30
N ASP A 14 -3.61 -4.11 1.05
CA ASP A 14 -4.93 -3.96 1.63
C ASP A 14 -4.89 -4.17 3.15
N VAL A 15 -5.62 -3.35 3.90
CA VAL A 15 -5.65 -3.43 5.38
C VAL A 15 -6.22 -4.76 5.87
N ARG A 16 -7.11 -5.41 5.10
CA ARG A 16 -7.67 -6.73 5.42
C ARG A 16 -6.60 -7.81 5.33
N ASP A 17 -5.70 -7.74 4.35
CA ASP A 17 -4.56 -8.66 4.23
C ASP A 17 -3.57 -8.46 5.38
N VAL A 18 -3.32 -7.22 5.79
CA VAL A 18 -2.49 -6.90 6.96
C VAL A 18 -3.09 -7.49 8.24
N ALA A 19 -4.40 -7.33 8.44
CA ALA A 19 -5.09 -7.88 9.60
C ALA A 19 -5.01 -9.42 9.63
N GLN A 20 -5.18 -10.09 8.48
CA GLN A 20 -5.03 -11.55 8.38
C GLN A 20 -3.60 -12.01 8.70
N ALA A 21 -2.57 -11.26 8.27
CA ALA A 21 -1.19 -11.54 8.65
C ALA A 21 -0.99 -11.47 10.17
N TYR A 22 -1.52 -10.43 10.81
CA TYR A 22 -1.39 -10.25 12.25
C TYR A 22 -2.15 -11.33 13.03
N LEU A 23 -3.33 -11.73 12.57
CA LEU A 23 -4.09 -12.83 13.18
C LEU A 23 -3.33 -14.16 13.07
N ALA A 24 -2.74 -14.48 11.91
CA ALA A 24 -1.92 -15.67 11.74
C ALA A 24 -0.70 -15.68 12.69
N LEU A 25 -0.01 -14.54 12.80
CA LEU A 25 1.14 -14.41 13.69
C LEU A 25 0.75 -14.52 15.18
N VAL A 26 -0.29 -13.84 15.63
CA VAL A 26 -0.71 -13.86 17.04
C VAL A 26 -1.32 -15.20 17.45
N ALA A 27 -2.03 -15.88 16.55
CA ALA A 27 -2.62 -17.18 16.83
C ALA A 27 -1.60 -18.32 16.91
N SER A 28 -0.39 -18.13 16.36
CA SER A 28 0.65 -19.14 16.38
C SER A 28 1.35 -19.21 17.74
N PRO A 29 1.49 -20.40 18.34
CA PRO A 29 2.21 -20.56 19.60
C PRO A 29 3.73 -20.46 19.43
N THR A 30 4.24 -20.59 18.20
CA THR A 30 5.67 -20.57 17.89
C THR A 30 5.95 -19.85 16.58
N HIS A 31 7.15 -19.30 16.45
CA HIS A 31 7.62 -18.58 15.27
C HIS A 31 9.03 -19.02 14.92
N GLN A 32 9.31 -19.32 13.66
CA GLN A 32 10.67 -19.66 13.20
C GLN A 32 11.55 -18.41 13.12
N HIS A 33 10.94 -17.25 12.86
CA HIS A 33 11.62 -15.96 12.78
C HIS A 33 11.10 -14.95 13.81
N LEU A 34 11.97 -14.01 14.19
CA LEU A 34 11.62 -12.89 15.09
C LEU A 34 10.93 -11.73 14.34
N VAL A 35 11.13 -11.63 13.02
CA VAL A 35 10.66 -10.50 12.21
C VAL A 35 10.09 -11.00 10.90
N TYR A 36 8.88 -10.53 10.59
CA TYR A 36 8.16 -10.78 9.34
C TYR A 36 7.78 -9.44 8.70
N ASN A 37 8.06 -9.30 7.40
CA ASN A 37 7.50 -8.19 6.64
C ASN A 37 6.08 -8.56 6.19
N VAL A 38 5.12 -7.67 6.44
CA VAL A 38 3.76 -7.76 5.90
C VAL A 38 3.67 -6.80 4.72
N CYS A 39 3.74 -7.34 3.51
CA CYS A 39 3.88 -6.56 2.29
C CYS A 39 3.39 -7.35 1.07
N SER A 40 3.07 -6.63 -0.02
CA SER A 40 2.63 -7.24 -1.27
C SER A 40 3.80 -7.82 -2.09
N GLY A 41 5.01 -7.29 -1.91
CA GLY A 41 6.18 -7.64 -2.72
C GLY A 41 6.29 -6.84 -4.02
N VAL A 42 5.35 -5.92 -4.27
CA VAL A 42 5.32 -5.08 -5.48
C VAL A 42 5.16 -3.62 -5.07
N SER A 43 6.02 -2.76 -5.57
CA SER A 43 5.93 -1.32 -5.32
C SER A 43 5.43 -0.54 -6.53
N ILE A 44 4.61 0.49 -6.28
CA ILE A 44 3.98 1.31 -7.30
C ILE A 44 4.27 2.80 -7.05
N ALA A 45 4.44 3.58 -8.12
CA ALA A 45 4.71 5.01 -8.03
C ALA A 45 3.49 5.78 -7.53
N GLY A 46 3.71 6.85 -6.75
CA GLY A 46 2.63 7.75 -6.32
C GLY A 46 1.85 8.37 -7.49
N THR A 47 2.50 8.61 -8.63
CA THR A 47 1.84 9.07 -9.86
C THR A 47 0.84 8.06 -10.41
N GLU A 48 1.15 6.77 -10.32
CA GLU A 48 0.28 5.70 -10.76
C GLU A 48 -0.89 5.50 -9.79
N ILE A 49 -0.64 5.54 -8.47
CA ILE A 49 -1.69 5.55 -7.44
C ILE A 49 -2.68 6.68 -7.68
N ARG A 50 -2.17 7.91 -7.92
CA ARG A 50 -3.01 9.06 -8.24
C ARG A 50 -3.88 8.80 -9.47
N GLY A 51 -3.32 8.24 -10.53
CA GLY A 51 -4.05 7.89 -11.74
C GLY A 51 -5.17 6.87 -11.48
N ARG A 52 -4.90 5.84 -10.69
CA ARG A 52 -5.89 4.81 -10.31
C ARG A 52 -7.04 5.41 -9.47
N ILE A 53 -6.72 6.31 -8.53
CA ILE A 53 -7.74 7.03 -7.75
C ILE A 53 -8.62 7.91 -8.66
N CYS A 54 -8.02 8.72 -9.54
CA CYS A 54 -8.79 9.55 -10.48
C CYS A 54 -9.69 8.71 -11.38
N ALA A 55 -9.20 7.56 -11.86
CA ALA A 55 -9.99 6.62 -12.66
C ALA A 55 -11.17 6.05 -11.87
N ALA A 56 -10.95 5.61 -10.62
CA ALA A 56 -12.02 5.10 -9.75
C ALA A 56 -13.07 6.18 -9.42
N MET A 57 -12.66 7.44 -9.30
CA MET A 57 -13.57 8.59 -9.12
C MET A 57 -14.27 9.05 -10.40
N GLY A 58 -13.87 8.58 -11.57
CA GLY A 58 -14.41 9.04 -12.85
C GLY A 58 -14.06 10.49 -13.20
N ILE A 59 -12.95 11.03 -12.69
CA ILE A 59 -12.54 12.43 -12.89
C ILE A 59 -11.23 12.55 -13.69
N PRO A 60 -11.02 13.65 -14.44
CA PRO A 60 -9.73 13.92 -15.04
C PRO A 60 -8.64 14.15 -13.98
N MET A 61 -7.40 13.89 -14.35
CA MET A 61 -6.24 14.10 -13.48
C MET A 61 -6.07 15.61 -13.18
N PRO A 62 -6.22 16.07 -11.93
CA PRO A 62 -6.09 17.49 -11.61
C PRO A 62 -4.63 17.94 -11.69
N ALA A 63 -4.42 19.20 -12.06
CA ALA A 63 -3.08 19.80 -12.07
C ALA A 63 -2.48 19.85 -10.66
N THR A 64 -1.22 19.42 -10.53
CA THR A 64 -0.50 19.42 -9.26
C THR A 64 0.65 20.43 -9.27
N CYS A 65 0.90 21.05 -8.14
CA CYS A 65 2.10 21.86 -7.90
C CYS A 65 2.91 21.20 -6.77
N ALA A 66 4.24 21.20 -6.90
CA ALA A 66 5.10 20.70 -5.84
C ALA A 66 5.01 21.63 -4.62
N ASP A 67 4.78 21.05 -3.45
CA ASP A 67 4.77 21.75 -2.17
C ASP A 67 5.95 21.27 -1.32
N PRO A 68 7.00 22.11 -1.13
CA PRO A 68 8.16 21.76 -0.33
C PRO A 68 7.84 21.33 1.11
N THR A 69 6.72 21.79 1.69
CA THR A 69 6.30 21.38 3.04
C THR A 69 5.85 19.92 3.10
N CYS A 70 5.50 19.35 1.95
CA CYS A 70 5.10 17.95 1.80
C CYS A 70 6.29 17.03 1.43
N TYR A 71 7.52 17.54 1.36
CA TYR A 71 8.73 16.74 1.11
C TYR A 71 9.34 16.26 2.41
N ARG A 72 9.71 14.97 2.45
CA ARG A 72 10.55 14.44 3.53
C ARG A 72 12.01 14.82 3.27
N SER A 73 12.74 15.18 4.32
CA SER A 73 14.17 15.50 4.26
C SER A 73 15.01 14.32 3.76
N VAL A 74 14.57 13.10 4.07
CA VAL A 74 15.09 11.84 3.53
C VAL A 74 13.90 11.02 3.08
N ASP A 75 13.81 10.74 1.79
CA ASP A 75 12.73 9.91 1.22
C ASP A 75 13.34 8.84 0.32
N ALA A 76 13.12 7.56 0.67
CA ALA A 76 13.58 6.46 -0.15
C ALA A 76 12.86 6.49 -1.50
N GLN A 77 13.62 6.45 -2.60
CA GLN A 77 13.03 6.50 -3.94
C GLN A 77 12.15 5.28 -4.22
N LYS A 78 12.51 4.11 -3.70
CA LYS A 78 11.74 2.87 -3.84
C LYS A 78 11.79 2.06 -2.55
N VAL A 79 10.62 1.64 -2.09
CA VAL A 79 10.45 0.72 -0.95
C VAL A 79 9.62 -0.46 -1.45
N THR A 80 10.19 -1.66 -1.37
CA THR A 80 9.54 -2.94 -1.71
C THR A 80 9.88 -3.94 -0.62
N GLY A 81 8.89 -4.66 -0.11
CA GLY A 81 9.11 -5.69 0.90
C GLY A 81 9.28 -7.09 0.30
N SER A 82 9.67 -8.05 1.13
CA SER A 82 9.51 -9.48 0.83
C SER A 82 8.81 -10.15 2.00
N SER A 83 7.64 -10.72 1.74
CA SER A 83 6.81 -11.47 2.69
C SER A 83 7.09 -12.97 2.66
N GLU A 84 8.25 -13.38 2.12
CA GLU A 84 8.63 -14.79 1.96
C GLU A 84 8.55 -15.58 3.27
N ARG A 85 9.11 -15.07 4.38
CA ARG A 85 9.00 -15.71 5.70
C ARG A 85 7.56 -15.96 6.15
N LEU A 86 6.69 -14.99 5.91
CA LEU A 86 5.28 -15.07 6.32
C LEU A 86 4.52 -16.08 5.46
N ARG A 87 4.85 -16.13 4.17
CA ARG A 87 4.28 -17.07 3.20
C ARG A 87 4.76 -18.50 3.43
N GLU A 88 6.03 -18.70 3.68
CA GLU A 88 6.63 -20.03 3.90
C GLU A 88 6.14 -20.66 5.21
N GLU A 89 6.06 -19.88 6.28
CA GLU A 89 5.69 -20.41 7.60
C GLU A 89 4.17 -20.49 7.82
N PHE A 90 3.42 -19.47 7.38
CA PHE A 90 1.99 -19.35 7.68
C PHE A 90 1.08 -19.52 6.46
N GLY A 91 1.63 -19.77 5.27
CA GLY A 91 0.85 -19.87 4.03
C GLY A 91 0.16 -18.58 3.63
N TRP A 92 0.50 -17.45 4.28
CA TRP A 92 -0.13 -16.17 4.04
C TRP A 92 0.29 -15.59 2.68
N ALA A 93 -0.65 -14.98 1.98
CA ALA A 93 -0.42 -14.18 0.79
C ALA A 93 -1.49 -13.09 0.69
N PRO A 94 -1.20 -11.94 0.07
CA PRO A 94 -2.22 -10.93 -0.25
C PRO A 94 -3.36 -11.53 -1.07
N GLN A 95 -4.60 -11.26 -0.69
CA GLN A 95 -5.80 -11.73 -1.38
C GLN A 95 -6.55 -10.61 -2.10
N TYR A 96 -6.37 -9.35 -1.69
CA TYR A 96 -7.06 -8.21 -2.28
C TYR A 96 -6.15 -7.49 -3.27
N ALA A 97 -6.66 -7.33 -4.50
CA ALA A 97 -5.98 -6.53 -5.51
C ALA A 97 -6.01 -5.04 -5.13
N LEU A 98 -4.91 -4.33 -5.37
CA LEU A 98 -4.84 -2.89 -5.08
C LEU A 98 -5.95 -2.06 -5.76
N ALA A 99 -6.40 -2.47 -6.95
CA ALA A 99 -7.51 -1.80 -7.64
C ALA A 99 -8.79 -1.85 -6.78
N GLN A 100 -9.14 -3.03 -6.24
CA GLN A 100 -10.27 -3.19 -5.34
C GLN A 100 -10.12 -2.32 -4.09
N SER A 101 -8.93 -2.28 -3.48
CA SER A 101 -8.69 -1.44 -2.30
C SER A 101 -8.91 0.06 -2.57
N ILE A 102 -8.52 0.53 -3.77
CA ILE A 102 -8.73 1.93 -4.18
C ILE A 102 -10.20 2.20 -4.44
N GLU A 103 -10.90 1.30 -5.13
CA GLU A 103 -12.34 1.41 -5.41
C GLU A 103 -13.15 1.43 -4.11
N ASP A 104 -12.87 0.52 -3.18
CA ASP A 104 -13.50 0.46 -1.85
C ASP A 104 -13.29 1.78 -1.08
N ALA A 105 -12.08 2.33 -1.11
CA ALA A 105 -11.75 3.58 -0.43
C ALA A 105 -12.45 4.80 -1.05
N VAL A 106 -12.54 4.86 -2.38
CA VAL A 106 -13.25 5.94 -3.09
C VAL A 106 -14.75 5.86 -2.81
N ALA A 107 -15.34 4.67 -2.86
CA ALA A 107 -16.76 4.46 -2.56
C ALA A 107 -17.08 4.91 -1.11
N TYR A 108 -16.26 4.49 -0.14
CA TYR A 108 -16.43 4.89 1.26
C TYR A 108 -16.43 6.41 1.47
N VAL A 109 -15.56 7.15 0.77
CA VAL A 109 -15.49 8.62 0.88
C VAL A 109 -16.64 9.30 0.11
N ALA A 110 -17.13 8.71 -0.98
CA ALA A 110 -18.25 9.26 -1.74
C ALA A 110 -19.59 9.13 -1.01
N ASP A 111 -19.74 8.11 -0.18
CA ASP A 111 -20.94 7.85 0.62
C ASP A 111 -20.96 8.57 1.99
N ALA A 112 -19.85 9.20 2.39
CA ALA A 112 -19.67 9.89 3.67
C ALA A 112 -19.99 11.41 3.58
#